data_AF-A0AAJ5T7B5-F1
#
_entry.id   AF-A0AAJ5T7B5-F1
#
_cell.length_a   1.000
_cell.length_b   1.000
_cell.length_c   1.000
_cell.angle_alpha   90.00
_cell.angle_beta   90.00
_cell.angle_gamma   90.00
#
_symmetry.space_group_name_H-M   'P 1'
#
loop_
_entity.id
_entity.type
_entity.pdbx_description
1 polymer ?
#
loop_
_entity_poly.entity_id
_entity_poly.type
_entity_poly.pdbx_seq_one_letter_code
_entity_poly.pdbx_strand_id
1 'polypeptide(L)'
;MPSRSPKRDMLLAIAAGLSFAISIVPAHADDAASLSPPGPATPVLSTTATGVQIYACEYDAEHRLTWSFQRPEAMLFDASGALVVRHGAGPSWETLDGSRITGKKLAEAPSAHPGSIPQLLLAATPAATGTLAGVRFVQRLDTAGGNPPEAACSTEHAIGRFPYFARYVFLK
;
A
#
# COMPACT_ATOMS: atom_id res chain seq x y z
N MET A 1 -52.62 35.63 -66.00
CA MET A 1 -53.86 34.81 -66.08
C MET A 1 -53.47 33.34 -65.91
N PRO A 2 -54.31 32.54 -65.24
CA PRO A 2 -53.96 31.69 -64.10
C PRO A 2 -53.53 30.28 -64.55
N SER A 3 -52.98 29.41 -63.70
CA SER A 3 -53.84 28.51 -62.92
C SER A 3 -53.06 27.41 -62.17
N ARG A 4 -53.35 27.36 -60.87
CA ARG A 4 -53.56 26.17 -60.01
C ARG A 4 -52.41 25.21 -59.72
N SER A 5 -51.99 25.27 -58.45
CA SER A 5 -51.70 24.12 -57.59
C SER A 5 -52.79 23.04 -57.64
N PRO A 6 -52.39 21.77 -57.54
CA PRO A 6 -52.77 20.93 -56.39
C PRO A 6 -51.58 20.04 -55.98
N LYS A 7 -51.52 19.30 -54.87
CA LYS A 7 -52.18 19.18 -53.57
C LYS A 7 -51.18 18.34 -52.75
N ARG A 8 -51.22 18.50 -51.44
CA ARG A 8 -50.44 17.72 -50.47
C ARG A 8 -50.74 16.23 -50.63
N ASP A 9 -49.69 15.43 -50.82
CA ASP A 9 -49.70 14.03 -50.39
C ASP A 9 -48.84 13.92 -49.13
N MET A 10 -49.56 13.65 -48.06
CA MET A 10 -49.08 13.43 -46.71
C MET A 10 -48.55 11.99 -46.64
N LEU A 11 -47.23 11.84 -46.62
CA LEU A 11 -46.59 10.60 -46.20
C LEU A 11 -46.16 10.74 -44.74
N LEU A 12 -46.95 10.11 -43.86
CA LEU A 12 -46.55 9.78 -42.50
C LEU A 12 -45.28 8.92 -42.56
N ALA A 13 -44.14 9.47 -42.17
CA ALA A 13 -42.98 8.67 -41.80
C ALA A 13 -43.07 8.39 -40.30
N ILE A 14 -43.44 7.16 -39.96
CA ILE A 14 -43.38 6.62 -38.60
C ILE A 14 -41.89 6.46 -38.25
N ALA A 15 -41.34 7.40 -37.47
CA ALA A 15 -40.01 7.24 -36.90
C ALA A 15 -40.11 6.24 -35.74
N ALA A 16 -39.67 5.00 -35.98
CA ALA A 16 -39.47 4.00 -34.93
C ALA A 16 -38.41 4.51 -33.95
N GLY A 17 -38.81 4.74 -32.69
CA GLY A 17 -37.89 5.12 -31.63
C GLY A 17 -36.90 3.99 -31.34
N LEU A 18 -35.61 4.22 -31.61
CA LEU A 18 -34.54 3.37 -31.08
C LEU A 18 -34.37 3.69 -29.59
N SER A 19 -34.97 2.86 -28.74
CA SER A 19 -34.68 2.83 -27.31
C SER A 19 -33.23 2.36 -27.10
N PHE A 20 -32.34 3.29 -26.81
CA PHE A 20 -30.97 3.00 -26.40
C PHE A 20 -31.01 2.51 -24.94
N ALA A 21 -31.00 1.19 -24.75
CA ALA A 21 -30.84 0.62 -23.42
C ALA A 21 -29.40 0.86 -22.95
N ILE A 22 -29.22 1.84 -22.05
CA ILE A 22 -27.95 2.07 -21.38
C ILE A 22 -27.74 0.94 -20.38
N SER A 23 -26.94 -0.06 -20.75
CA SER A 23 -26.42 -1.06 -19.82
C SER A 23 -25.42 -0.37 -18.91
N ILE A 24 -25.86 -0.03 -17.70
CA ILE A 24 -24.97 0.43 -16.62
C ILE A 24 -24.23 -0.83 -16.14
N VAL A 25 -23.06 -1.08 -16.70
CA VAL A 25 -22.12 -2.04 -16.10
C VAL A 25 -21.67 -1.39 -14.80
N PRO A 26 -21.88 -2.01 -13.63
CA PRO A 26 -21.28 -1.50 -12.41
C PRO A 26 -19.76 -1.57 -12.61
N ALA A 27 -19.11 -0.41 -12.60
CA ALA A 27 -17.67 -0.37 -12.44
C ALA A 27 -17.37 -1.06 -11.10
N HIS A 28 -16.70 -2.21 -11.13
CA HIS A 28 -16.06 -2.73 -9.94
C HIS A 28 -15.08 -1.66 -9.50
N ALA A 29 -15.40 -0.94 -8.42
CA ALA A 29 -14.42 -0.13 -7.74
C ALA A 29 -13.29 -1.08 -7.35
N ASP A 30 -12.08 -0.80 -7.83
CA ASP A 30 -10.87 -1.37 -7.25
C ASP A 30 -10.90 -1.01 -5.76
N ASP A 31 -11.31 -1.97 -4.92
CA ASP A 31 -11.34 -1.81 -3.47
C ASP A 31 -9.89 -1.65 -3.02
N ALA A 32 -9.44 -0.40 -2.95
CA ALA A 32 -8.22 -0.05 -2.24
C ALA A 32 -8.36 -0.62 -0.84
N ALA A 33 -7.63 -1.69 -0.54
CA ALA A 33 -7.71 -2.36 0.74
C ALA A 33 -7.46 -1.34 1.84
N SER A 34 -8.50 -1.07 2.64
CA SER A 34 -8.43 -0.08 3.72
C SER A 34 -7.32 -0.49 4.69
N LEU A 35 -6.44 0.45 5.03
CA LEU A 35 -5.41 0.22 6.04
C LEU A 35 -5.96 0.28 7.48
N SER A 36 -7.28 0.36 7.64
CA SER A 36 -7.94 0.29 8.94
C SER A 36 -7.97 -1.13 9.50
N PRO A 37 -7.67 -1.34 10.79
CA PRO A 37 -7.82 -2.64 11.43
C PRO A 37 -9.23 -3.21 11.30
N PRO A 38 -9.39 -4.54 11.22
CA PRO A 38 -10.69 -5.18 11.34
C PRO A 38 -11.22 -5.03 12.77
N GLY A 39 -12.20 -4.14 12.92
CA GLY A 39 -12.87 -3.84 14.19
C GLY A 39 -12.18 -2.75 15.03
N PRO A 40 -12.72 -2.46 16.22
CA PRO A 40 -12.15 -1.44 17.10
C PRO A 40 -10.71 -1.76 17.48
N ALA A 41 -9.85 -0.74 17.36
CA ALA A 41 -8.48 -0.79 17.84
C ALA A 41 -8.04 0.60 18.29
N THR A 42 -7.23 0.65 19.34
CA THR A 42 -6.74 1.90 19.95
C THR A 42 -5.22 1.97 19.86
N PRO A 43 -4.64 3.14 19.55
CA PRO A 43 -3.19 3.31 19.55
C PRO A 43 -2.59 3.07 20.94
N VAL A 44 -1.55 2.23 20.98
CA VAL A 44 -0.69 1.99 22.13
C VAL A 44 0.58 2.84 22.02
N LEU A 45 1.13 2.92 20.81
CA LEU A 45 2.37 3.61 20.52
C LEU A 45 2.33 4.14 19.08
N SER A 46 2.76 5.39 18.90
CA SER A 46 2.95 6.02 17.60
C SER A 46 4.38 6.50 17.49
N THR A 47 5.04 6.18 16.37
CA THR A 47 6.47 6.47 16.17
C THR A 47 6.74 6.96 14.76
N THR A 48 7.81 7.72 14.60
CA THR A 48 8.45 7.97 13.30
C THR A 48 9.60 7.00 13.12
N ALA A 49 9.89 6.60 11.88
CA ALA A 49 10.92 5.64 11.57
C ALA A 49 11.91 6.19 10.56
N THR A 50 13.19 5.84 10.75
CA THR A 50 14.21 5.92 9.71
C THR A 50 14.88 4.56 9.58
N GLY A 51 15.16 4.13 8.36
CA GLY A 51 15.74 2.83 8.11
C GLY A 51 16.13 2.62 6.67
N VAL A 52 16.39 1.35 6.35
CA VAL A 52 16.67 0.89 4.99
C VAL A 52 15.84 -0.34 4.67
N GLN A 53 15.51 -0.49 3.40
CA GLN A 53 15.13 -1.76 2.83
C GLN A 53 16.38 -2.35 2.16
N ILE A 54 16.67 -3.62 2.48
CA ILE A 54 17.85 -4.31 1.97
C ILE A 54 17.41 -5.23 0.84
N TYR A 55 18.11 -5.12 -0.29
CA TYR A 55 17.91 -5.94 -1.48
C TYR A 55 19.23 -6.61 -1.87
N ALA A 56 19.13 -7.77 -2.50
CA ALA A 56 20.24 -8.43 -3.17
C ALA A 56 19.98 -8.42 -4.68
N CYS A 57 21.03 -8.27 -5.47
CA CYS A 57 20.92 -8.35 -6.92
C CYS A 57 20.96 -9.82 -7.35
N GLU A 58 19.84 -10.35 -7.82
CA GLU A 58 19.68 -11.76 -8.12
C GLU A 58 19.10 -11.93 -9.53
N TYR A 59 19.29 -13.11 -10.13
CA TYR A 59 18.62 -13.46 -11.37
C TYR A 59 17.11 -13.66 -11.15
N ASP A 60 16.28 -13.04 -11.99
CA ASP A 60 14.86 -13.37 -12.10
C ASP A 60 14.62 -14.63 -12.96
N ALA A 61 13.35 -15.01 -13.13
CA ALA A 61 12.97 -16.19 -13.90
C ALA A 61 13.38 -16.13 -15.38
N GLU A 62 13.61 -14.92 -15.91
CA GLU A 62 14.06 -14.68 -17.27
C GLU A 62 15.57 -14.45 -17.38
N HIS A 63 16.34 -14.81 -16.33
CA HIS A 63 17.79 -14.63 -16.24
C HIS A 63 18.27 -13.18 -16.42
N ARG A 64 17.47 -12.20 -15.98
CA ARG A 64 17.90 -10.81 -15.84
C ARG A 64 18.26 -10.52 -14.40
N LEU A 65 19.31 -9.71 -14.19
CA LEU A 65 19.65 -9.24 -12.86
C LEU A 65 18.61 -8.21 -12.39
N THR A 66 18.04 -8.45 -11.21
CA THR A 66 17.04 -7.59 -10.58
C THR A 66 17.25 -7.50 -9.07
N TRP A 67 16.73 -6.43 -8.46
CA TRP A 67 16.76 -6.28 -7.00
C TRP A 67 15.68 -7.15 -6.35
N SER A 68 16.11 -8.13 -5.56
CA SER A 68 15.25 -9.01 -4.75
C SER A 68 15.24 -8.58 -3.29
N PHE A 69 14.07 -8.33 -2.73
CA PHE A 69 13.91 -7.87 -1.35
C PHE A 69 14.36 -8.93 -0.33
N GLN A 70 15.18 -8.51 0.63
CA GLN A 70 15.73 -9.39 1.67
C GLN A 70 15.08 -9.13 3.03
N ARG A 71 15.19 -7.90 3.54
CA ARG A 71 14.66 -7.53 4.86
C ARG A 71 14.61 -6.00 5.07
N PRO A 72 13.76 -5.52 5.98
CA PRO A 72 13.87 -4.16 6.49
C PRO A 72 14.85 -4.10 7.67
N GLU A 73 15.44 -2.93 7.90
CA GLU A 73 16.12 -2.55 9.14
C GLU A 73 15.74 -1.10 9.47
N ALA A 74 15.13 -0.85 10.63
CA ALA A 74 14.76 0.51 11.01
C ALA A 74 14.79 0.76 12.52
N MET A 75 14.96 2.04 12.84
CA MET A 75 14.86 2.60 14.18
C MET A 75 13.62 3.48 14.26
N LEU A 76 12.82 3.26 15.30
CA LEU A 76 11.54 3.94 15.52
C LEU A 76 11.64 4.82 16.77
N PHE A 77 11.24 6.06 16.62
CA PHE A 77 11.39 7.12 17.60
C PHE A 77 10.02 7.65 18.04
N ASP A 78 9.91 7.96 19.34
CA ASP A 78 8.72 8.61 19.88
C ASP A 78 8.67 10.12 19.52
N ALA A 79 7.66 10.83 20.04
CA ALA A 79 7.48 12.25 19.78
C ALA A 79 8.60 13.16 20.35
N SER A 80 9.38 12.66 21.32
CA SER A 80 10.54 13.37 21.87
C SER A 80 11.82 13.13 21.05
N GLY A 81 11.78 12.22 20.08
CA GLY A 81 12.93 11.78 19.30
C GLY A 81 13.75 10.68 19.99
N ALA A 82 13.24 10.07 21.06
CA ALA A 82 13.91 8.97 21.73
C ALA A 82 13.67 7.65 20.96
N LEU A 83 14.73 6.85 20.80
CA LEU A 83 14.61 5.49 20.24
C LEU A 83 13.80 4.61 21.19
N VAL A 84 12.70 4.05 20.69
CA VAL A 84 11.79 3.22 21.51
C VAL A 84 11.57 1.83 20.93
N VAL A 85 11.71 1.66 19.60
CA VAL A 85 11.50 0.37 18.94
C VAL A 85 12.59 0.11 17.88
N ARG A 86 13.07 -1.13 17.81
CA ARG A 86 13.88 -1.64 16.70
C ARG A 86 13.02 -2.51 15.80
N HIS A 87 13.09 -2.27 14.49
CA HIS A 87 12.35 -3.01 13.48
C HIS A 87 13.29 -3.81 12.57
N GLY A 88 12.92 -5.06 12.26
CA GLY A 88 13.73 -5.95 11.44
C GLY A 88 12.94 -7.02 10.70
N ALA A 89 13.65 -8.05 10.21
CA ALA A 89 13.09 -9.18 9.48
C ALA A 89 11.95 -9.88 10.25
N GLY A 90 11.03 -10.52 9.50
CA GLY A 90 9.91 -11.27 10.08
C GLY A 90 8.51 -10.70 9.80
N PRO A 91 8.36 -9.46 9.30
CA PRO A 91 8.75 -8.24 10.03
C PRO A 91 8.61 -8.38 11.55
N SER A 92 9.50 -7.78 12.34
CA SER A 92 9.41 -7.78 13.80
C SER A 92 9.69 -6.43 14.41
N TRP A 93 9.18 -6.19 15.62
CA TRP A 93 9.39 -4.97 16.40
C TRP A 93 9.71 -5.35 17.84
N GLU A 94 10.76 -4.74 18.38
CA GLU A 94 11.25 -4.99 19.73
C GLU A 94 11.48 -3.67 20.46
N THR A 95 10.92 -3.53 21.65
CA THR A 95 11.06 -2.36 22.53
C THR A 95 12.22 -2.53 23.51
N LEU A 96 12.63 -1.43 24.16
CA LEU A 96 13.72 -1.44 25.14
C LEU A 96 13.42 -2.26 26.41
N ASP A 97 12.13 -2.49 26.73
CA ASP A 97 11.72 -3.38 27.82
C ASP A 97 11.75 -4.88 27.42
N GLY A 98 12.23 -5.19 26.22
CA GLY A 98 12.36 -6.55 25.69
C GLY A 98 11.08 -7.15 25.10
N SER A 99 9.95 -6.43 25.14
CA SER A 99 8.73 -6.93 24.49
C SER A 99 8.90 -6.96 22.97
N ARG A 100 8.46 -8.05 22.34
CA ARG A 100 8.66 -8.30 20.90
C ARG A 100 7.42 -8.86 20.25
N ILE A 101 7.10 -8.36 19.06
CA ILE A 101 6.02 -8.87 18.21
C ILE A 101 6.53 -9.15 16.79
N THR A 102 5.84 -10.03 16.09
CA THR A 102 6.03 -10.29 14.64
C THR A 102 4.75 -9.91 13.88
N GLY A 103 4.88 -9.64 12.58
CA GLY A 103 3.78 -9.15 11.76
C GLY A 103 3.49 -10.02 10.54
N LYS A 104 2.21 -10.13 10.18
CA LYS A 104 1.73 -10.68 8.91
C LYS A 104 0.93 -9.62 8.16
N LYS A 105 1.29 -9.38 6.89
CA LYS A 105 0.57 -8.42 6.03
C LYS A 105 -0.90 -8.82 5.90
N LEU A 106 -1.80 -7.88 6.16
CA LEU A 106 -3.24 -8.00 5.92
C LEU A 106 -3.67 -7.20 4.69
N ALA A 107 -3.19 -5.97 4.59
CA ALA A 107 -3.51 -5.06 3.50
C ALA A 107 -2.31 -4.17 3.18
N GLU A 108 -2.31 -3.64 1.97
CA GLU A 108 -1.36 -2.63 1.53
C GLU A 108 -2.02 -1.59 0.65
N ALA A 109 -1.41 -0.40 0.64
CA ALA A 109 -1.80 0.69 -0.24
C ALA A 109 -0.53 1.37 -0.79
N PRO A 110 -0.61 1.99 -1.98
CA PRO A 110 0.50 2.77 -2.49
C PRO A 110 0.87 3.91 -1.53
N SER A 111 2.12 4.34 -1.59
CA SER A 111 2.55 5.59 -0.96
C SER A 111 2.11 6.78 -1.80
N ALA A 112 1.87 7.93 -1.16
CA ALA A 112 1.75 9.22 -1.85
C ALA A 112 3.09 9.69 -2.47
N HIS A 113 4.22 9.14 -2.02
CA HIS A 113 5.55 9.44 -2.53
C HIS A 113 5.99 8.42 -3.59
N PRO A 114 6.20 8.82 -4.85
CA PRO A 114 6.69 7.92 -5.91
C PRO A 114 8.00 7.22 -5.51
N GLY A 115 8.21 5.99 -5.99
CA GLY A 115 9.41 5.22 -5.67
C GLY A 115 9.52 4.78 -4.20
N SER A 116 8.41 4.78 -3.45
CA SER A 116 8.41 4.38 -2.05
C SER A 116 7.80 3.00 -1.82
N ILE A 117 8.24 2.32 -0.77
CA ILE A 117 7.61 1.08 -0.32
C ILE A 117 6.13 1.31 0.03
N PRO A 118 5.28 0.27 -0.08
CA PRO A 118 3.86 0.40 0.23
C PRO A 118 3.63 0.70 1.71
N GLN A 119 2.53 1.40 1.95
CA GLN A 119 1.92 1.49 3.27
C GLN A 119 1.24 0.16 3.60
N LEU A 120 1.25 -0.26 4.87
CA LEU A 120 0.80 -1.58 5.28
C LEU A 120 -0.13 -1.52 6.50
N LEU A 121 -1.07 -2.45 6.53
CA LEU A 121 -1.69 -2.95 7.75
C LEU A 121 -1.21 -4.38 7.97
N LEU A 122 -0.71 -4.65 9.18
CA LEU A 122 -0.25 -5.98 9.59
C LEU A 122 -1.02 -6.46 10.81
N ALA A 123 -1.38 -7.74 10.82
CA ALA A 123 -1.72 -8.46 12.05
C ALA A 123 -0.44 -8.72 12.82
N ALA A 124 -0.48 -8.54 14.14
CA ALA A 124 0.65 -8.80 15.03
C ALA A 124 0.39 -10.04 15.90
N THR A 125 1.42 -10.85 16.11
CA THR A 125 1.44 -11.81 17.22
C THR A 125 1.79 -11.05 18.50
N PRO A 126 0.87 -10.90 19.46
CA PRO A 126 1.08 -10.03 20.61
C PRO A 126 2.21 -10.54 21.53
N ALA A 127 2.91 -9.61 22.17
CA ALA A 127 3.81 -9.95 23.26
C ALA A 127 2.99 -10.36 24.49
N ALA A 128 3.54 -11.22 25.35
CA ALA A 128 2.89 -11.62 26.60
C ALA A 128 2.90 -10.49 27.66
N THR A 129 3.97 -9.68 27.68
CA THR A 129 4.19 -8.61 28.66
C THR A 129 4.91 -7.42 28.02
N GLY A 130 5.01 -6.31 28.75
CA GLY A 130 5.70 -5.09 28.32
C GLY A 130 4.86 -4.18 27.43
N THR A 131 5.53 -3.22 26.81
CA THR A 131 4.92 -2.13 26.03
C THR A 131 4.08 -2.65 24.86
N LEU A 132 4.53 -3.73 24.21
CA LEU A 132 3.82 -4.34 23.08
C LEU A 132 2.83 -5.44 23.51
N ALA A 133 2.53 -5.58 24.81
CA ALA A 133 1.52 -6.51 25.28
C ALA A 133 0.14 -6.18 24.70
N GLY A 134 -0.53 -7.20 24.16
CA GLY A 134 -1.86 -7.06 23.58
C GLY A 134 -1.93 -6.27 22.27
N VAL A 135 -0.80 -5.85 21.68
CA VAL A 135 -0.79 -5.26 20.34
C VAL A 135 -1.21 -6.31 19.32
N ARG A 136 -2.30 -6.03 18.59
CA ARG A 136 -2.90 -6.93 17.59
C ARG A 136 -2.66 -6.48 16.16
N PHE A 137 -2.39 -5.20 15.95
CA PHE A 137 -2.10 -4.66 14.62
C PHE A 137 -0.97 -3.66 14.64
N VAL A 138 -0.28 -3.56 13.50
CA VAL A 138 0.69 -2.51 13.22
C VAL A 138 0.34 -1.89 11.89
N GLN A 139 0.21 -0.56 11.87
CA GLN A 139 0.15 0.20 10.62
C GLN A 139 1.54 0.76 10.31
N ARG A 140 1.95 0.68 9.04
CA ARG A 140 3.08 1.41 8.46
C ARG A 140 2.52 2.41 7.45
N LEU A 141 2.63 3.69 7.77
CA LEU A 141 1.97 4.78 7.06
C LEU A 141 3.01 5.81 6.60
N ASP A 142 2.60 6.71 5.71
CA ASP A 142 3.38 7.87 5.27
C ASP A 142 4.80 7.47 4.81
N THR A 143 4.90 6.37 4.06
CA THR A 143 6.19 5.81 3.64
C THR A 143 6.85 6.69 2.59
N ALA A 144 8.14 6.95 2.72
CA ALA A 144 8.93 7.68 1.72
C ALA A 144 10.24 6.93 1.45
N GLY A 145 10.52 6.60 0.19
CA GLY A 145 11.70 5.84 -0.23
C GLY A 145 11.61 4.33 0.05
N GLY A 146 12.76 3.67 -0.02
CA GLY A 146 12.91 2.25 0.26
C GLY A 146 12.80 1.32 -0.95
N ASN A 147 12.30 1.76 -2.11
CA ASN A 147 12.43 0.96 -3.32
C ASN A 147 13.80 1.20 -3.98
N PRO A 148 14.34 0.19 -4.69
CA PRO A 148 15.45 0.40 -5.60
C PRO A 148 15.07 1.39 -6.73
N PRO A 149 16.07 2.03 -7.37
CA PRO A 149 15.83 2.82 -8.58
C PRO A 149 15.30 1.95 -9.73
N GLU A 150 14.68 2.58 -10.73
CA GLU A 150 14.16 1.87 -11.92
C GLU A 150 15.26 1.15 -12.71
N ALA A 151 16.48 1.69 -12.68
CA ALA A 151 17.64 1.03 -13.27
C ALA A 151 17.94 -0.27 -12.51
N ALA A 152 17.96 -1.39 -13.25
CA ALA A 152 18.31 -2.70 -12.72
C ALA A 152 19.74 -2.73 -12.15
N CYS A 153 19.97 -3.65 -11.22
CA CYS A 153 21.30 -3.96 -10.74
C CYS A 153 22.12 -4.71 -11.81
N SER A 154 23.45 -4.61 -11.73
CA SER A 154 24.36 -5.14 -12.77
C SER A 154 25.38 -6.16 -12.28
N THR A 155 25.40 -6.46 -10.98
CA THR A 155 26.36 -7.38 -10.37
C THR A 155 25.61 -8.33 -9.45
N GLU A 156 25.58 -9.62 -9.79
CA GLU A 156 24.98 -10.66 -8.96
C GLU A 156 25.52 -10.61 -7.52
N HIS A 157 24.64 -10.87 -6.55
CA HIS A 157 24.88 -10.79 -5.12
C HIS A 157 25.28 -9.41 -4.57
N ALA A 158 25.28 -8.35 -5.39
CA ALA A 158 25.45 -6.99 -4.87
C ALA A 158 24.33 -6.66 -3.88
N ILE A 159 24.68 -5.96 -2.79
CA ILE A 159 23.72 -5.56 -1.75
C ILE A 159 23.35 -4.09 -1.92
N GLY A 160 22.05 -3.85 -2.12
CA GLY A 160 21.44 -2.52 -2.14
C GLY A 160 20.83 -2.19 -0.78
N ARG A 161 21.08 -0.98 -0.28
CA ARG A 161 20.45 -0.44 0.93
C ARG A 161 19.73 0.85 0.56
N PHE A 162 18.40 0.80 0.48
CA PHE A 162 17.60 1.94 0.05
C PHE A 162 16.93 2.59 1.27
N PRO A 163 17.30 3.85 1.60
CA PRO A 163 16.75 4.54 2.76
C PRO A 163 15.24 4.71 2.66
N TYR A 164 14.56 4.64 3.80
CA TYR A 164 13.15 4.97 3.90
C TYR A 164 12.79 5.65 5.21
N PHE A 165 11.70 6.42 5.16
CA PHE A 165 11.00 6.96 6.31
C PHE A 165 9.58 6.41 6.37
N ALA A 166 8.99 6.34 7.56
CA ALA A 166 7.59 5.96 7.75
C ALA A 166 7.08 6.42 9.12
N ARG A 167 5.77 6.37 9.30
CA ARG A 167 5.13 6.39 10.62
C ARG A 167 4.61 4.99 10.96
N TYR A 168 4.84 4.55 12.20
CA TYR A 168 4.28 3.29 12.69
C TYR A 168 3.29 3.56 13.82
N VAL A 169 2.13 2.88 13.77
CA VAL A 169 1.11 2.91 14.83
C VAL A 169 0.84 1.48 15.28
N PHE A 170 1.07 1.22 16.57
CA PHE A 170 0.83 -0.07 17.22
C PHE A 170 -0.55 -0.02 17.88
N LEU A 171 -1.40 -0.99 17.60
CA LEU A 171 -2.83 -0.94 17.90
C LEU A 171 -3.27 -2.18 18.67
N LYS A 172 -4.10 -2.00 19.69
CA LYS A 172 -4.71 -3.06 20.49
C LYS A 172 -6.22 -3.00 20.51
#